data_AF-A0A349F940-F1
#
_entry.id   AF-A0A349F940-F1
#
_cell.length_a   1.000
_cell.length_b   1.000
_cell.length_c   1.000
_cell.angle_alpha   90.00
_cell.angle_beta   90.00
_cell.angle_gamma   90.00
#
_symmetry.space_group_name_H-M   'P 1'
#
loop_
_entity.id
_entity.type
_entity.pdbx_description
1 polymer ?
#
loop_
_entity_poly.entity_id
_entity_poly.type
_entity_poly.pdbx_seq_one_letter_code
_entity_poly.pdbx_strand_id
1 'polypeptide(L)'
;MLDMHGILSEYLPLQLIHFGDVYADKDGDPMAWLDEYDFEWQPIVDTKYTPQLYFGDEVMHFAPKDRNKKASLQKRLGGQPLRMPKVSECWGDQSLLIANELANELQFASNLGVTRSEAVVFDAAGNEHLGYTAFSFHKSFFHERVEVRFATMPQELRPLIRISLTGYSSTYLIHKSIFEKWQSLAVEDLNYDIDADDLVLDNLIKSKFYSGHVGSRCFFSMDDFQQNQNGHID
;
A
#
# COMPACT_ATOMS: atom_id res chain seq x y z
N MET A 1 22.06 1.74 -19.57
CA MET A 1 22.99 1.65 -18.43
C MET A 1 22.17 2.10 -17.24
N LEU A 2 21.86 1.19 -16.30
CA LEU A 2 21.04 1.53 -15.12
C LEU A 2 21.80 2.58 -14.31
N ASP A 3 21.25 3.77 -14.21
CA ASP A 3 21.83 4.82 -13.39
C ASP A 3 21.47 4.55 -11.92
N MET A 4 22.11 3.54 -11.32
CA MET A 4 22.02 3.26 -9.88
C MET A 4 22.92 4.21 -9.08
N HIS A 5 22.89 5.51 -9.39
CA HIS A 5 23.57 6.53 -8.60
C HIS A 5 22.61 7.16 -7.59
N GLY A 6 23.19 7.58 -6.47
CA GLY A 6 22.46 8.23 -5.39
C GLY A 6 21.44 7.34 -4.67
N ILE A 7 20.26 7.88 -4.36
CA ILE A 7 19.24 7.22 -3.54
C ILE A 7 18.80 5.84 -4.06
N LEU A 8 18.73 5.64 -5.39
CA LEU A 8 18.31 4.36 -5.98
C LEU A 8 19.41 3.28 -5.95
N SER A 9 20.61 3.60 -5.45
CA SER A 9 21.63 2.60 -5.15
C SER A 9 21.21 1.69 -3.97
N GLU A 10 20.48 2.23 -3.00
CA GLU A 10 20.01 1.53 -1.80
C GLU A 10 18.51 1.22 -1.83
N TYR A 11 17.74 2.03 -2.57
CA TYR A 11 16.29 1.94 -2.62
C TYR A 11 15.77 1.55 -4.00
N LEU A 12 14.55 1.03 -4.02
CA LEU A 12 13.72 0.84 -5.21
C LEU A 12 12.43 1.64 -5.08
N PRO A 13 11.81 2.08 -6.18
CA PRO A 13 10.44 2.58 -6.13
C PRO A 13 9.50 1.51 -5.56
N LEU A 14 8.69 1.88 -4.56
CA LEU A 14 7.65 0.99 -4.06
C LEU A 14 6.47 1.07 -5.03
N GLN A 15 6.31 0.02 -5.82
CA GLN A 15 5.21 -0.15 -6.75
C GLN A 15 4.22 -1.17 -6.20
N LEU A 16 2.98 -0.77 -5.97
CA LEU A 16 1.90 -1.61 -5.46
C LEU A 16 1.05 -2.15 -6.60
N ILE A 17 0.53 -3.36 -6.38
CA ILE A 17 -0.50 -4.00 -7.20
C ILE A 17 -1.78 -3.98 -6.37
N HIS A 18 -2.80 -3.26 -6.82
CA HIS A 18 -4.06 -3.19 -6.08
C HIS A 18 -4.93 -4.41 -6.37
N PHE A 19 -5.94 -4.66 -5.54
CA PHE A 19 -7.01 -5.55 -5.94
C PHE A 19 -7.96 -4.80 -6.87
N GLY A 20 -8.23 -5.39 -8.03
CA GLY A 20 -9.13 -4.86 -9.04
C GLY A 20 -10.52 -5.47 -8.94
N ASP A 21 -11.12 -5.72 -10.09
CA ASP A 21 -12.45 -6.32 -10.18
C ASP A 21 -12.41 -7.79 -9.72
N VAL A 22 -13.32 -8.14 -8.82
CA VAL A 22 -13.62 -9.52 -8.43
C VAL A 22 -15.07 -9.80 -8.81
N TYR A 23 -15.26 -10.57 -9.87
CA TYR A 23 -16.61 -10.87 -10.34
C TYR A 23 -17.33 -11.84 -9.39
N ALA A 24 -18.64 -11.70 -9.30
CA ALA A 24 -19.49 -12.69 -8.64
C ALA A 24 -19.38 -14.04 -9.37
N ASP A 25 -19.52 -15.14 -8.64
CA ASP A 25 -19.49 -16.46 -9.30
C ASP A 25 -20.67 -16.61 -10.25
N LYS A 26 -20.47 -17.41 -11.30
CA LYS A 26 -21.39 -17.58 -12.43
C LYS A 26 -22.87 -17.83 -12.05
N ASP A 27 -23.11 -18.51 -10.94
CA ASP A 27 -24.45 -18.84 -10.42
C ASP A 27 -24.73 -18.23 -9.03
N GLY A 28 -23.88 -17.29 -8.59
CA GLY A 28 -23.95 -16.61 -7.29
C GLY A 28 -24.85 -15.37 -7.27
N ASP A 29 -24.82 -14.64 -6.15
CA ASP A 29 -25.48 -13.33 -6.06
C ASP A 29 -24.72 -12.32 -6.94
N PRO A 30 -25.34 -11.73 -7.98
CA PRO A 30 -24.66 -10.78 -8.87
C PRO A 30 -24.24 -9.48 -8.17
N MET A 31 -24.71 -9.23 -6.95
CA MET A 31 -24.30 -8.09 -6.12
C MET A 31 -23.11 -8.41 -5.21
N ALA A 32 -22.62 -9.65 -5.19
CA ALA A 32 -21.44 -10.08 -4.44
C ALA A 32 -20.15 -10.01 -5.28
N TRP A 33 -19.93 -8.86 -5.91
CA TRP A 33 -18.73 -8.54 -6.69
C TRP A 33 -17.94 -7.43 -5.97
N LEU A 34 -16.62 -7.38 -6.16
CA LEU A 34 -15.75 -6.35 -5.59
C LEU A 34 -15.09 -5.55 -6.71
N ASP A 35 -14.71 -4.32 -6.40
CA ASP A 35 -13.88 -3.45 -7.24
C ASP A 35 -12.79 -2.77 -6.41
N GLU A 36 -11.93 -1.98 -7.07
CA GLU A 36 -10.82 -1.25 -6.44
C GLU A 36 -11.26 -0.43 -5.21
N TYR A 37 -12.46 0.13 -5.20
CA TYR A 37 -12.95 0.99 -4.12
C TYR A 37 -13.34 0.20 -2.86
N ASP A 38 -13.60 -1.09 -3.00
CA ASP A 38 -13.82 -2.00 -1.89
C ASP A 38 -12.50 -2.29 -1.13
N PHE A 39 -11.37 -1.84 -1.67
CA PHE A 39 -10.02 -1.94 -1.09
C PHE A 39 -9.34 -0.57 -0.90
N GLU A 40 -10.05 0.54 -1.11
CA GLU A 40 -9.59 1.89 -0.76
C GLU A 40 -9.93 2.23 0.70
N TRP A 41 -8.94 2.18 1.58
CA TRP A 41 -9.15 2.34 3.02
C TRP A 41 -9.31 3.80 3.43
N GLN A 42 -10.53 4.14 3.87
CA GLN A 42 -10.86 5.46 4.41
C GLN A 42 -10.87 5.45 5.94
N PRO A 43 -10.21 6.41 6.59
CA PRO A 43 -10.27 6.53 8.04
C PRO A 43 -11.70 6.89 8.48
N ILE A 44 -12.16 6.25 9.56
CA ILE A 44 -13.42 6.58 10.25
C ILE A 44 -13.12 7.70 11.25
N VAL A 45 -13.24 8.94 10.78
CA VAL A 45 -12.94 10.15 11.54
C VAL A 45 -14.06 11.18 11.37
N ASP A 46 -14.22 12.07 12.35
CA ASP A 46 -15.24 13.13 12.34
C ASP A 46 -15.05 14.12 11.18
N THR A 47 -13.81 14.34 10.76
CA THR A 47 -13.48 15.28 9.67
C THR A 47 -12.43 14.67 8.76
N LYS A 48 -12.77 14.58 7.47
CA LYS A 48 -11.85 14.16 6.40
C LYS A 48 -11.10 15.38 5.87
N TYR A 49 -9.78 15.41 6.03
CA TYR A 49 -8.89 16.43 5.48
C TYR A 49 -7.72 15.79 4.70
N THR A 50 -7.20 16.49 3.68
CA THR A 50 -6.06 16.01 2.89
C THR A 50 -4.84 16.91 3.14
N PRO A 51 -3.69 16.37 3.57
CA PRO A 51 -3.42 14.96 3.84
C PRO A 51 -4.01 14.52 5.19
N GLN A 52 -4.47 13.28 5.30
CA GLN A 52 -4.83 12.69 6.59
C GLN A 52 -3.58 12.17 7.29
N LEU A 53 -3.30 12.67 8.50
CA LEU A 53 -2.15 12.27 9.28
C LEU A 53 -2.57 11.54 10.56
N TYR A 54 -1.78 10.54 10.95
CA TYR A 54 -2.00 9.74 12.16
C TYR A 54 -0.77 9.85 13.07
N PHE A 55 -1.00 10.11 14.37
CA PHE A 55 0.07 10.44 15.32
C PHE A 55 0.41 9.31 16.30
N GLY A 56 -0.15 8.12 16.12
CA GLY A 56 0.25 6.91 16.86
C GLY A 56 -0.24 6.85 18.31
N ASP A 57 -1.06 7.81 18.71
CA ASP A 57 -1.67 7.94 20.02
C ASP A 57 -2.95 7.11 20.18
N GLU A 58 -3.66 6.86 19.07
CA GLU A 58 -4.91 6.12 19.06
C GLU A 58 -4.90 4.98 18.04
N VAL A 59 -5.78 3.99 18.29
CA VAL A 59 -6.08 2.93 17.31
C VAL A 59 -6.89 3.54 16.19
N MET A 60 -6.39 3.40 14.97
CA MET A 60 -7.05 3.92 13.78
C MET A 60 -8.05 2.91 13.24
N HIS A 61 -9.25 3.37 12.90
CA HIS A 61 -10.27 2.54 12.27
C HIS A 61 -10.43 2.92 10.80
N PHE A 62 -10.43 1.94 9.92
CA PHE A 62 -10.58 2.12 8.47
C PHE A 62 -11.75 1.31 7.93
N ALA A 63 -12.43 1.85 6.93
CA ALA A 63 -13.46 1.15 6.17
C ALA A 63 -13.31 1.46 4.67
N PRO A 64 -13.80 0.59 3.78
CA PRO A 64 -13.86 0.90 2.36
C PRO A 64 -14.75 2.11 2.12
N LYS A 65 -14.63 2.70 0.93
CA LYS A 65 -15.52 3.75 0.46
C LYS A 65 -16.96 3.21 0.41
N ASP A 66 -17.87 3.86 1.16
CA ASP A 66 -19.22 3.37 1.44
C ASP A 66 -19.98 2.87 0.18
N ARG A 67 -20.32 1.58 0.18
CA ARG A 67 -21.07 0.88 -0.86
C ARG A 67 -22.02 -0.13 -0.23
N ASN A 68 -23.24 -0.21 -0.77
CA ASN A 68 -24.29 -1.12 -0.29
C ASN A 68 -24.12 -2.55 -0.83
N LYS A 69 -22.99 -3.21 -0.51
CA LYS A 69 -22.67 -4.60 -0.91
C LYS A 69 -22.61 -5.58 0.27
N LYS A 70 -22.58 -5.07 1.51
CA LYS A 70 -22.36 -5.85 2.74
C LYS A 70 -23.23 -7.11 2.86
N ALA A 71 -24.55 -6.97 2.68
CA ALA A 71 -25.48 -8.10 2.86
C ALA A 71 -25.23 -9.23 1.83
N SER A 72 -25.01 -8.88 0.56
CA SER A 72 -24.72 -9.84 -0.51
C SER A 72 -23.38 -10.53 -0.29
N LEU A 73 -22.34 -9.79 0.09
CA LEU A 73 -21.03 -10.34 0.41
C LEU A 73 -21.09 -11.26 1.64
N GLN A 74 -21.78 -10.87 2.72
CA GLN A 74 -21.93 -11.73 3.90
C GLN A 74 -22.64 -13.05 3.58
N LYS A 75 -23.70 -12.99 2.77
CA LYS A 75 -24.42 -14.18 2.31
C LYS A 75 -23.50 -15.09 1.48
N ARG A 76 -22.68 -14.50 0.60
CA ARG A 76 -21.75 -15.23 -0.26
C ARG A 76 -20.60 -15.87 0.52
N LEU A 77 -20.03 -15.14 1.47
CA LEU A 77 -18.85 -15.58 2.23
C LEU A 77 -19.21 -16.49 3.39
N GLY A 78 -20.50 -16.62 3.74
CA GLY A 78 -20.93 -17.40 4.89
C GLY A 78 -20.36 -16.86 6.21
N GLY A 79 -20.12 -15.55 6.29
CA GLY A 79 -19.47 -14.89 7.43
C GLY A 79 -17.94 -15.02 7.49
N GLN A 80 -17.29 -15.61 6.47
CA GLN A 80 -15.83 -15.55 6.37
C GLN A 80 -15.36 -14.13 6.00
N PRO A 81 -14.26 -13.64 6.59
CA PRO A 81 -13.65 -12.38 6.18
C PRO A 81 -13.18 -12.40 4.72
N LEU A 82 -13.17 -11.24 4.06
CA LEU A 82 -12.50 -11.08 2.77
C LEU A 82 -10.99 -11.22 2.93
N ARG A 83 -10.31 -11.84 1.97
CA ARG A 83 -8.86 -11.71 1.85
C ARG A 83 -8.49 -10.23 1.72
N MET A 84 -7.49 -9.81 2.47
CA MET A 84 -7.05 -8.41 2.54
C MET A 84 -5.63 -8.28 1.96
N PRO A 85 -5.30 -7.15 1.31
CA PRO A 85 -3.92 -6.89 0.90
C PRO A 85 -3.05 -6.76 2.15
N LYS A 86 -1.79 -7.21 2.07
CA LYS A 86 -0.81 -7.05 3.15
C LYS A 86 -0.17 -5.67 3.14
N VAL A 87 -0.13 -5.02 1.99
CA VAL A 87 0.39 -3.66 1.82
C VAL A 87 -0.56 -2.90 0.90
N SER A 88 -1.05 -1.75 1.35
CA SER A 88 -1.94 -0.90 0.56
C SER A 88 -1.81 0.57 0.96
N GLU A 89 -2.14 1.47 0.06
CA GLU A 89 -2.28 2.89 0.41
C GLU A 89 -3.56 3.13 1.22
N CYS A 90 -3.51 4.14 2.09
CA CYS A 90 -4.71 4.69 2.72
C CYS A 90 -5.12 5.99 2.01
N TRP A 91 -6.36 6.39 2.23
CA TRP A 91 -6.82 7.72 1.85
C TRP A 91 -5.87 8.84 2.33
N GLY A 92 -5.58 9.79 1.45
CA GLY A 92 -4.77 10.97 1.76
C GLY A 92 -3.30 10.94 1.32
N ASP A 93 -2.89 9.95 0.51
CA ASP A 93 -1.59 9.82 -0.19
C ASP A 93 -0.29 9.77 0.65
N GLN A 94 -0.40 9.97 1.97
CA GLN A 94 0.75 10.02 2.90
C GLN A 94 0.78 8.85 3.90
N SER A 95 -0.07 7.85 3.70
CA SER A 95 -0.14 6.72 4.62
C SER A 95 -0.22 5.38 3.91
N LEU A 96 0.44 4.39 4.51
CA LEU A 96 0.39 2.99 4.10
C LEU A 96 -0.25 2.17 5.22
N LEU A 97 -1.09 1.23 4.84
CA LEU A 97 -1.62 0.18 5.71
C LEU A 97 -0.81 -1.10 5.46
N ILE A 98 -0.19 -1.63 6.49
CA ILE A 98 0.71 -2.78 6.38
C ILE A 98 0.32 -3.84 7.42
N ALA A 99 0.18 -5.09 6.99
CA ALA A 99 -0.07 -6.22 7.88
C ALA A 99 1.04 -6.35 8.93
N ASN A 100 0.69 -6.65 10.18
CA ASN A 100 1.61 -6.62 11.32
C ASN A 100 2.80 -7.57 11.16
N GLU A 101 2.62 -8.69 10.47
CA GLU A 101 3.72 -9.62 10.15
C GLU A 101 4.84 -8.97 9.33
N LEU A 102 4.51 -7.98 8.50
CA LEU A 102 5.48 -7.16 7.75
C LEU A 102 5.84 -5.90 8.53
N ALA A 103 4.86 -5.20 9.12
CA ALA A 103 5.10 -3.93 9.82
C ALA A 103 6.02 -4.06 11.05
N ASN A 104 6.04 -5.21 11.71
CA ASN A 104 6.84 -5.43 12.92
C ASN A 104 8.36 -5.42 12.67
N GLU A 105 8.80 -5.65 11.43
CA GLU A 105 10.23 -5.60 11.09
C GLU A 105 10.68 -4.21 10.67
N LEU A 106 9.74 -3.29 10.42
CA LEU A 106 10.03 -1.92 10.00
C LEU A 106 10.30 -1.05 11.23
N GLN A 107 11.55 -0.65 11.39
CA GLN A 107 11.97 0.31 12.40
C GLN A 107 12.32 1.64 11.73
N PHE A 108 11.86 2.74 12.30
CA PHE A 108 12.07 4.06 11.73
C PHE A 108 12.83 4.97 12.70
N ALA A 109 13.80 5.70 12.19
CA ALA A 109 14.45 6.77 12.94
C ALA A 109 13.43 7.88 13.26
N SER A 110 13.46 8.40 14.49
CA SER A 110 12.51 9.43 14.95
C SER A 110 12.54 10.71 14.10
N ASN A 111 13.69 11.05 13.51
CA ASN A 111 13.86 12.23 12.67
C ASN A 111 13.41 12.03 11.21
N LEU A 112 13.01 10.80 10.82
CA LEU A 112 12.44 10.49 9.51
C LEU A 112 11.01 11.03 9.37
N GLY A 113 10.30 11.22 10.49
CA GLY A 113 8.92 11.72 10.47
C GLY A 113 7.94 10.68 9.95
N VAL A 114 8.10 9.43 10.40
CA VAL A 114 7.14 8.35 10.18
C VAL A 114 6.52 8.00 11.52
N THR A 115 5.20 7.96 11.57
CA THR A 115 4.48 7.53 12.76
C THR A 115 3.78 6.21 12.50
N ARG A 116 3.71 5.39 13.55
CA ARG A 116 3.09 4.08 13.55
C ARG A 116 1.84 4.12 14.41
N SER A 117 0.69 3.78 13.86
CA SER A 117 -0.57 3.57 14.59
C SER A 117 -1.03 2.12 14.43
N GLU A 118 -1.54 1.53 15.50
CA GLU A 118 -2.33 0.29 15.38
C GLU A 118 -3.57 0.58 14.53
N ALA A 119 -3.97 -0.38 13.69
CA ALA A 119 -5.10 -0.22 12.79
C ALA A 119 -6.06 -1.41 12.84
N VAL A 120 -7.35 -1.07 12.88
CA VAL A 120 -8.49 -1.97 12.70
C VAL A 120 -9.10 -1.67 11.34
N VAL A 121 -9.28 -2.68 10.50
CA VAL A 121 -9.74 -2.53 9.13
C VAL A 121 -11.03 -3.30 8.95
N PHE A 122 -12.10 -2.62 8.54
CA PHE A 122 -13.35 -3.27 8.15
C PHE A 122 -13.30 -3.57 6.66
N ASP A 123 -13.60 -4.80 6.26
CA ASP A 123 -13.72 -5.16 4.84
C ASP A 123 -15.11 -4.76 4.26
N ALA A 124 -15.30 -4.92 2.95
CA ALA A 124 -16.57 -4.60 2.29
C ALA A 124 -17.75 -5.50 2.73
N ALA A 125 -17.48 -6.67 3.30
CA ALA A 125 -18.48 -7.52 3.96
C ALA A 125 -18.73 -7.09 5.42
N GLY A 126 -18.03 -6.06 5.89
CA GLY A 126 -18.11 -5.49 7.22
C GLY A 126 -17.54 -6.38 8.31
N ASN A 127 -16.65 -7.32 7.96
CA ASN A 127 -15.88 -8.06 8.94
C ASN A 127 -14.69 -7.23 9.40
N GLU A 128 -14.32 -7.41 10.66
CA GLU A 128 -13.20 -6.73 11.29
C GLU A 128 -11.91 -7.52 11.10
N HIS A 129 -10.85 -6.83 10.65
CA HIS A 129 -9.51 -7.35 10.52
C HIS A 129 -8.60 -6.67 11.54
N LEU A 130 -8.18 -7.46 12.52
CA LEU A 130 -7.13 -7.11 13.47
C LEU A 130 -5.79 -7.56 12.89
N GLY A 131 -4.72 -6.81 13.18
CA GLY A 131 -3.38 -7.18 12.71
C GLY A 131 -2.82 -6.28 11.61
N TYR A 132 -3.25 -5.02 11.57
CA TYR A 132 -2.68 -4.01 10.68
C TYR A 132 -2.03 -2.89 11.46
N THR A 133 -1.07 -2.24 10.80
CA THR A 133 -0.39 -1.03 11.24
C THR A 133 -0.55 0.03 10.16
N ALA A 134 -1.03 1.21 10.52
CA ALA A 134 -1.02 2.38 9.65
C ALA A 134 0.28 3.16 9.87
N PHE A 135 1.09 3.31 8.82
CA PHE A 135 2.25 4.19 8.79
C PHE A 135 1.88 5.51 8.15
N SER A 136 2.11 6.62 8.85
CA SER A 136 1.89 7.98 8.34
C SER A 136 3.22 8.68 8.11
N PHE A 137 3.45 9.18 6.90
CA PHE A 137 4.70 9.80 6.45
C PHE A 137 4.55 11.32 6.41
N HIS A 138 4.91 11.97 7.52
CA HIS A 138 4.77 13.42 7.73
C HIS A 138 5.75 14.27 6.93
N LYS A 139 6.71 13.64 6.26
CA LYS A 139 7.77 14.32 5.50
C LYS A 139 7.98 13.61 4.17
N SER A 140 7.96 14.40 3.10
CA SER A 140 8.50 14.01 1.80
C SER A 140 9.86 14.66 1.63
N PHE A 141 10.88 13.86 1.37
CA PHE A 141 12.23 14.35 1.21
C PHE A 141 12.48 14.81 -0.23
N PHE A 142 13.09 15.97 -0.40
CA PHE A 142 13.64 16.39 -1.69
C PHE A 142 14.77 15.46 -2.09
N HIS A 143 14.66 14.83 -3.27
CA HIS A 143 15.61 13.82 -3.72
C HIS A 143 17.07 14.31 -3.71
N GLU A 144 17.31 15.61 -3.97
CA GLU A 144 18.64 16.24 -3.97
C GLU A 144 19.29 16.29 -2.58
N ARG A 145 18.51 16.13 -1.50
CA ARG A 145 18.97 16.27 -0.12
C ARG A 145 18.94 14.96 0.66
N VAL A 146 18.46 13.89 0.05
CA VAL A 146 18.28 12.61 0.76
C VAL A 146 19.63 12.04 1.21
N GLU A 147 20.61 11.98 0.32
CA GLU A 147 21.94 11.44 0.63
C GLU A 147 22.60 12.14 1.81
N VAL A 148 22.59 13.48 1.81
CA VAL A 148 23.15 14.28 2.89
C VAL A 148 22.42 14.03 4.20
N ARG A 149 21.09 13.90 4.15
CA ARG A 149 20.26 13.67 5.34
C ARG A 149 20.45 12.27 5.93
N PHE A 150 20.72 11.29 5.09
CA PHE A 150 20.85 9.89 5.50
C PHE A 150 22.29 9.44 5.72
N ALA A 151 23.28 10.29 5.44
CA ALA A 151 24.70 9.99 5.62
C ALA A 151 25.05 9.45 7.02
N THR A 152 24.32 9.85 8.06
CA THR A 152 24.52 9.40 9.44
C THR A 152 23.38 8.52 9.97
N MET A 153 22.41 8.17 9.13
CA MET A 153 21.24 7.37 9.52
C MET A 153 21.46 5.91 9.11
N PRO A 154 21.47 4.96 10.07
CA PRO A 154 21.59 3.54 9.75
C PRO A 154 20.46 3.08 8.81
N GLN A 155 20.79 2.27 7.81
CA GLN A 155 19.86 1.81 6.77
C GLN A 155 18.65 1.06 7.35
N GLU A 156 18.86 0.30 8.43
CA GLU A 156 17.83 -0.45 9.15
C GLU A 156 16.78 0.44 9.81
N LEU A 157 17.05 1.73 9.99
CA LEU A 157 16.13 2.73 10.55
C LEU A 157 15.44 3.58 9.47
N ARG A 158 15.62 3.25 8.20
CA ARG A 158 15.00 3.92 7.05
C ARG A 158 14.52 2.90 6.00
N PRO A 159 13.71 1.91 6.39
CA PRO A 159 13.29 0.81 5.51
C PRO A 159 12.34 1.28 4.39
N LEU A 160 11.53 2.29 4.67
CA LEU A 160 10.66 2.97 3.72
C LEU A 160 10.85 4.48 3.87
N ILE A 161 10.83 5.20 2.76
CA ILE A 161 10.91 6.67 2.75
C ILE A 161 9.95 7.21 1.71
N ARG A 162 9.48 8.44 1.91
CA ARG A 162 8.71 9.17 0.91
C ARG A 162 9.58 10.28 0.33
N ILE A 163 9.68 10.34 -0.99
CA ILE A 163 10.42 11.40 -1.69
C ILE A 163 9.49 12.24 -2.55
N SER A 164 9.78 13.52 -2.66
CA SER A 164 9.15 14.40 -3.64
C SER A 164 9.82 14.19 -4.99
N LEU A 165 9.02 13.90 -6.02
CA LEU A 165 9.48 13.82 -7.41
C LEU A 165 9.34 15.17 -8.10
N THR A 166 8.19 15.83 -7.91
CA THR A 166 7.94 17.21 -8.36
C THR A 166 7.24 18.00 -7.26
N GLY A 167 6.90 19.28 -7.50
CA GLY A 167 6.16 20.09 -6.53
C GLY A 167 4.76 19.55 -6.18
N TYR A 168 4.22 18.64 -6.99
CA TYR A 168 2.86 18.08 -6.83
C TYR A 168 2.84 16.54 -6.81
N SER A 169 4.00 15.89 -6.86
CA SER A 169 4.07 14.42 -6.88
C SER A 169 5.17 13.91 -5.96
N SER A 170 4.91 12.75 -5.40
CA SER A 170 5.79 12.06 -4.48
C SER A 170 5.59 10.56 -4.62
N THR A 171 6.61 9.80 -4.25
CA THR A 171 6.54 8.34 -4.24
C THR A 171 7.18 7.78 -2.98
N TYR A 172 6.79 6.56 -2.65
CA TYR A 172 7.47 5.75 -1.66
C TYR A 172 8.64 5.03 -2.30
N LEU A 173 9.76 5.00 -1.60
CA LEU A 173 10.87 4.12 -1.91
C LEU A 173 11.04 3.10 -0.78
N ILE A 174 11.37 1.87 -1.17
CA ILE A 174 11.61 0.74 -0.29
C ILE A 174 13.07 0.32 -0.35
N HIS A 175 13.68 0.09 0.80
CA HIS A 175 15.06 -0.36 0.87
C HIS A 175 15.17 -1.77 0.27
N LYS A 176 16.21 -2.02 -0.55
CA LYS A 176 16.37 -3.28 -1.30
C LYS A 176 16.29 -4.53 -0.42
N SER A 177 16.88 -4.49 0.78
CA SER A 177 16.83 -5.62 1.71
C SER A 177 15.41 -5.96 2.21
N ILE A 178 14.52 -4.97 2.34
CA ILE A 178 13.12 -5.18 2.72
C ILE A 178 12.35 -5.71 1.52
N PHE A 179 12.60 -5.15 0.34
CA PHE A 179 11.98 -5.58 -0.91
C PHE A 179 12.28 -7.07 -1.21
N GLU A 180 13.55 -7.46 -1.15
CA GLU A 180 13.99 -8.87 -1.33
C GLU A 180 13.37 -9.80 -0.27
N LYS A 181 13.26 -9.32 0.97
CA LYS A 181 12.63 -10.09 2.05
C LYS A 181 11.15 -10.30 1.77
N TRP A 182 10.40 -9.26 1.41
CA TRP A 182 8.98 -9.37 1.07
C TRP A 182 8.76 -10.25 -0.15
N GLN A 183 9.67 -10.21 -1.14
CA GLN A 183 9.67 -11.13 -2.27
C GLN A 183 9.82 -12.58 -1.82
N SER A 184 10.76 -12.86 -0.91
CA SER A 184 10.97 -14.22 -0.38
C SER A 184 9.78 -14.75 0.44
N LEU A 185 8.99 -13.86 1.02
CA LEU A 185 7.74 -14.17 1.73
C LEU A 185 6.52 -14.25 0.79
N ALA A 186 6.73 -14.08 -0.52
CA ALA A 186 5.69 -14.02 -1.54
C ALA A 186 4.59 -13.00 -1.21
N VAL A 187 4.97 -11.81 -0.69
CA VAL A 187 4.03 -10.70 -0.53
C VAL A 187 3.58 -10.25 -1.91
N GLU A 188 2.30 -10.36 -2.17
CA GLU A 188 1.77 -10.33 -3.53
C GLU A 188 1.31 -8.95 -4.01
N ASP A 189 1.20 -8.00 -3.08
CA ASP A 189 0.68 -6.64 -3.33
C ASP A 189 1.77 -5.70 -3.84
N LEU A 190 2.97 -6.22 -4.11
CA LEU A 190 4.11 -5.47 -4.65
C LEU A 190 4.45 -5.94 -6.07
N ASN A 191 4.83 -5.00 -6.91
CA ASN A 191 5.49 -5.29 -8.18
C ASN A 191 6.98 -5.51 -7.96
N TYR A 192 7.45 -6.73 -8.22
CA TYR A 192 8.88 -7.06 -8.16
C TYR A 192 9.63 -6.85 -9.47
N ASP A 193 8.91 -6.65 -10.58
CA ASP A 193 9.49 -6.47 -11.92
C ASP A 193 9.36 -4.98 -12.31
N ILE A 194 10.21 -4.16 -11.71
CA ILE A 194 10.21 -2.70 -11.91
C ILE A 194 10.87 -2.38 -13.25
N ASP A 195 10.18 -1.58 -14.07
CA ASP A 195 10.71 -1.16 -15.38
C ASP A 195 12.07 -0.46 -15.22
N ALA A 196 13.00 -0.74 -16.13
CA ALA A 196 14.32 -0.13 -16.12
C ALA A 196 14.27 1.40 -16.18
N ASP A 197 13.23 1.98 -16.79
CA ASP A 197 13.02 3.42 -16.84
C ASP A 197 12.69 4.00 -15.45
N ASP A 198 11.95 3.27 -14.61
CA ASP A 198 11.63 3.67 -13.23
C ASP A 198 12.81 3.47 -12.26
N LEU A 199 13.82 2.68 -12.67
CA LEU A 199 15.08 2.53 -11.93
C LEU A 199 16.06 3.68 -12.15
N VAL A 200 15.65 4.73 -12.88
CA VAL A 200 16.43 5.95 -13.09
C VAL A 200 15.71 7.13 -12.44
N LEU A 201 16.31 7.72 -11.41
CA LEU A 201 15.69 8.80 -10.64
C LEU A 201 15.26 9.98 -11.52
N ASP A 202 16.11 10.34 -12.48
CA ASP A 202 15.85 11.40 -13.45
C ASP A 202 14.59 11.15 -14.29
N ASN A 203 14.29 9.89 -14.60
CA ASN A 203 13.08 9.50 -15.32
C ASN A 203 11.85 9.57 -14.41
N LEU A 204 11.96 9.09 -13.16
CA LEU A 204 10.89 9.22 -12.16
C LEU A 204 10.48 10.69 -11.97
N ILE A 205 11.45 11.60 -11.89
CA ILE A 205 11.22 13.05 -11.73
C ILE A 205 10.60 13.68 -12.97
N LYS A 206 11.05 13.29 -14.18
CA LYS A 206 10.58 13.86 -15.44
C LYS A 206 9.26 13.26 -15.91
N SER A 207 8.87 12.09 -15.39
CA SER A 207 7.60 11.46 -15.70
C SER A 207 6.46 12.36 -15.26
N LYS A 208 5.60 12.73 -16.22
CA LYS A 208 4.43 13.57 -15.94
C LYS A 208 3.39 12.87 -15.07
N PHE A 209 3.41 11.54 -15.03
CA PHE A 209 2.38 10.70 -14.42
C PHE A 209 2.97 9.45 -13.76
N TYR A 210 4.11 9.57 -13.07
CA TYR A 210 4.58 8.44 -12.28
C TYR A 210 3.53 8.10 -11.21
N SER A 211 3.11 6.84 -11.21
CA SER A 211 2.17 6.28 -10.26
C SER A 211 2.90 5.18 -9.49
N GLY A 212 2.82 5.21 -8.16
CA GLY A 212 3.26 4.09 -7.33
C GLY A 212 2.35 2.86 -7.46
N HIS A 213 1.29 2.94 -8.25
CA HIS A 213 0.39 1.85 -8.59
C HIS A 213 0.63 1.44 -10.05
N VAL A 214 0.94 0.16 -10.28
CA VAL A 214 1.31 -0.37 -11.62
C VAL A 214 0.21 -1.14 -12.33
N GLY A 215 -0.88 -1.47 -11.63
CA GLY A 215 -1.96 -2.27 -12.18
C GLY A 215 -2.76 -2.97 -11.10
N SER A 216 -3.92 -3.48 -11.50
CA SER A 216 -4.88 -4.10 -10.60
C SER A 216 -4.95 -5.60 -10.84
N ARG A 217 -4.90 -6.41 -9.78
CA ARG A 217 -5.12 -7.85 -9.88
C ARG A 217 -6.61 -8.15 -9.82
N CYS A 218 -7.15 -8.62 -10.94
CA CYS A 218 -8.55 -8.96 -11.14
C CYS A 218 -8.78 -10.48 -11.05
N PHE A 219 -10.00 -10.88 -10.67
CA PHE A 219 -10.40 -12.28 -10.47
C PHE A 219 -11.78 -12.54 -11.08
N PHE A 220 -11.92 -13.68 -11.75
CA PHE A 220 -13.18 -14.09 -12.40
C PHE A 220 -14.24 -14.62 -11.44
N SER A 221 -13.87 -14.91 -10.20
CA SER A 221 -14.77 -15.43 -9.18
C SER A 221 -14.31 -15.02 -7.77
N MET A 222 -15.24 -15.07 -6.82
CA MET A 222 -14.94 -14.78 -5.42
C MET A 222 -14.10 -15.91 -4.79
N ASP A 223 -14.27 -17.15 -5.25
CA ASP A 223 -13.46 -18.28 -4.78
C ASP A 223 -12.00 -18.16 -5.22
N ASP A 224 -11.78 -17.79 -6.49
CA ASP A 224 -10.44 -17.50 -7.02
C ASP A 224 -9.77 -16.37 -6.23
N PHE A 225 -10.52 -15.30 -5.93
CA PHE A 225 -10.03 -14.21 -5.09
C PHE A 225 -9.65 -14.67 -3.69
N GLN A 226 -10.51 -15.41 -3.00
CA GLN A 226 -10.26 -15.85 -1.62
C GLN A 226 -9.09 -16.82 -1.50
N GLN A 227 -8.90 -17.66 -2.52
CA GLN A 227 -7.81 -18.65 -2.56
C GLN A 227 -6.55 -18.13 -3.25
N ASN A 228 -6.59 -16.90 -3.78
CA ASN A 228 -5.56 -16.31 -4.62
C ASN A 228 -5.16 -17.23 -5.79
N GLN A 229 -6.14 -17.63 -6.59
CA GLN A 229 -5.96 -18.47 -7.77
C GLN A 229 -6.40 -17.70 -9.02
N ASN A 230 -5.75 -17.99 -10.15
CA ASN A 230 -6.17 -17.49 -11.47
C ASN A 230 -6.30 -15.95 -11.59
N GLY A 231 -5.62 -15.20 -10.71
CA GLY A 231 -5.56 -13.74 -10.80
C GLY A 231 -4.79 -13.29 -12.05
N HIS A 232 -5.27 -12.23 -12.69
CA HIS A 232 -4.60 -11.57 -13.81
C HIS A 232 -4.37 -10.10 -13.47
N ILE A 233 -3.27 -9.54 -13.96
CA ILE A 233 -2.95 -8.12 -13.78
C ILE A 233 -3.46 -7.38 -15.01
N ASP A 234 -4.33 -6.39 -14.76
CA ASP A 234 -4.82 -5.42 -15.74
C ASP A 234 -4.04 -4.09 -15.65
#